data_AF-A0A9X2U659-F1
#
_entry.id   AF-A0A9X2U659-F1
#
_cell.length_a   1.000
_cell.length_b   1.000
_cell.length_c   1.000
_cell.angle_alpha   90.00
_cell.angle_beta   90.00
_cell.angle_gamma   90.00
#
_symmetry.space_group_name_H-M   'P 1'
#
loop_
_entity.id
_entity.type
_entity.pdbx_description
1 polymer ?
#
loop_
_entity_poly.entity_id
_entity_poly.type
_entity_poly.pdbx_seq_one_letter_code
_entity_poly.pdbx_strand_id
1 'polypeptide(L)'
;MPYPKQMVEPMRKELTQLGVEELRTPDEVDAAFDQAEDETMLLVINSVCGCAAGNARPAVAKAKDATDHHPDRYFTVFAGQDLEATERAREYLAGIPPSSPFFALFRDGQPVYVVERKHIEGRNADVIARDLVEAFEAYCGDEEPPADAPSRPDPSSSGDGLPSTFQSIT
;
A
#
# COMPACT_ATOMS: atom_id res chain seq x y z
N MET A 1 7.21 19.02 10.85
CA MET A 1 7.29 18.62 12.26
C MET A 1 6.23 17.55 12.52
N PRO A 2 6.58 16.45 13.20
CA PRO A 2 5.62 15.44 13.64
C PRO A 2 4.49 16.02 14.48
N TYR A 3 3.34 15.36 14.47
CA TYR A 3 2.21 15.70 15.33
C TYR A 3 2.46 15.13 16.73
N PRO A 4 1.80 15.68 17.77
CA PRO A 4 1.93 15.13 19.12
C PRO A 4 1.54 13.65 19.19
N LYS A 5 2.31 12.82 19.91
CA LYS A 5 2.07 11.37 20.02
C LYS A 5 0.61 11.03 20.34
N GLN A 6 0.01 11.73 21.30
CA GLN A 6 -1.37 11.52 21.73
C GLN A 6 -2.41 11.68 20.60
N MET A 7 -2.12 12.53 19.61
CA MET A 7 -3.00 12.74 18.45
C MET A 7 -2.90 11.62 17.43
N VAL A 8 -1.70 11.04 17.24
CA VAL A 8 -1.44 10.04 16.20
C VAL A 8 -1.56 8.59 16.70
N GLU A 9 -1.49 8.36 18.01
CA GLU A 9 -1.68 7.04 18.62
C GLU A 9 -2.95 6.31 18.14
N PRO A 10 -4.14 6.95 18.08
CA PRO A 10 -5.33 6.29 17.53
C PRO A 10 -5.15 5.87 16.07
N MET A 11 -4.49 6.71 15.26
CA MET A 11 -4.25 6.46 13.83
C MET A 11 -3.28 5.30 13.59
N ARG A 12 -2.35 5.07 14.52
CA ARG A 12 -1.46 3.89 14.54
C ARG A 12 -2.24 2.64 14.94
N LYS A 13 -3.10 2.75 15.95
CA LYS A 13 -3.94 1.66 16.46
C LYS A 13 -4.90 1.12 15.41
N GLU A 14 -5.44 1.97 14.55
CA GLU A 14 -6.31 1.55 13.44
C GLU A 14 -5.68 0.49 12.52
N LEU A 15 -4.35 0.50 12.33
CA LEU A 15 -3.64 -0.52 11.54
C LEU A 15 -3.06 -1.64 12.41
N THR A 16 -2.43 -1.30 13.53
CA THR A 16 -1.80 -2.31 14.41
C THR A 16 -2.81 -3.26 15.04
N GLN A 17 -4.05 -2.84 15.29
CA GLN A 17 -5.13 -3.74 15.74
C GLN A 17 -5.56 -4.76 14.68
N LEU A 18 -5.26 -4.50 13.40
CA LEU A 18 -5.48 -5.42 12.29
C LEU A 18 -4.29 -6.37 12.07
N GLY A 19 -3.29 -6.34 12.95
CA GLY A 19 -2.05 -7.13 12.81
C GLY A 19 -1.08 -6.55 11.79
N VAL A 20 -1.22 -5.29 11.38
CA VAL A 20 -0.22 -4.60 10.57
C VAL A 20 0.94 -4.17 11.46
N GLU A 21 2.14 -4.68 11.19
CA GLU A 21 3.33 -4.37 11.95
C GLU A 21 3.85 -2.96 11.61
N GLU A 22 4.17 -2.18 12.64
CA GLU A 22 4.57 -0.79 12.49
C GLU A 22 6.08 -0.64 12.54
N LEU A 23 6.64 -0.05 11.49
CA LEU A 23 8.08 0.18 11.29
C LEU A 23 8.36 1.67 11.53
N ARG A 24 9.14 1.97 12.57
CA ARG A 24 9.38 3.34 13.07
C ARG A 24 10.81 3.82 12.82
N THR A 25 11.71 2.92 12.45
CA THR A 25 13.12 3.22 12.15
C THR A 25 13.56 2.65 10.80
N PRO A 26 14.61 3.19 10.17
CA PRO A 26 15.20 2.60 8.96
C PRO A 26 15.63 1.14 9.16
N ASP A 27 16.22 0.81 10.30
CA ASP A 27 16.68 -0.56 10.60
C ASP A 27 15.51 -1.56 10.67
N GLU A 28 14.36 -1.14 11.24
CA GLU A 28 13.14 -1.95 11.23
C GLU A 28 12.58 -2.14 9.82
N VAL A 29 12.69 -1.11 8.96
CA VAL A 29 12.31 -1.22 7.54
C VAL A 29 13.19 -2.23 6.82
N ASP A 30 14.51 -2.11 6.95
CA ASP A 30 15.44 -3.01 6.28
C ASP A 30 15.25 -4.46 6.74
N ALA A 31 15.14 -4.66 8.05
CA ALA A 31 14.89 -5.97 8.61
C ALA A 31 13.55 -6.57 8.13
N ALA A 32 12.50 -5.75 7.96
CA ALA A 32 11.21 -6.21 7.46
C ALA A 32 11.28 -6.61 5.98
N PHE A 33 11.97 -5.81 5.16
CA PHE A 33 12.18 -6.11 3.74
C PHE A 33 13.05 -7.35 3.53
N ASP A 34 14.12 -7.53 4.31
CA ASP A 34 14.97 -8.72 4.28
C ASP A 34 14.20 -9.97 4.71
N GLN A 35 13.32 -9.86 5.73
CA GLN A 35 12.46 -10.97 6.17
C GLN A 35 11.42 -11.38 5.14
N ALA A 36 10.99 -10.44 4.30
CA ALA A 36 9.97 -10.65 3.28
C ALA A 36 10.56 -10.80 1.86
N GLU A 37 11.87 -11.07 1.73
CA GLU A 37 12.57 -11.14 0.44
C GLU A 37 11.94 -12.17 -0.51
N ASP A 38 11.56 -13.34 0.01
CA ASP A 38 10.92 -14.44 -0.73
C ASP A 38 9.42 -14.61 -0.39
N GLU A 39 8.80 -13.59 0.23
CA GLU A 39 7.39 -13.59 0.65
C GLU A 39 6.60 -12.48 -0.08
N THR A 40 5.28 -12.50 0.09
CA THR A 40 4.41 -11.38 -0.28
C THR A 40 4.18 -10.45 0.90
N MET A 41 4.25 -9.14 0.65
CA MET A 41 3.97 -8.16 1.71
C MET A 41 3.18 -6.96 1.22
N LEU A 42 2.22 -6.50 2.02
CA LEU A 42 1.60 -5.20 1.84
C LEU A 42 2.28 -4.16 2.72
N LEU A 43 2.91 -3.17 2.09
CA LEU A 43 3.36 -1.95 2.73
C LEU A 43 2.29 -0.87 2.68
N VAL A 44 1.92 -0.34 3.84
CA VAL A 44 1.00 0.79 4.01
C VAL A 44 1.78 2.03 4.45
N ILE A 45 1.93 3.02 3.58
CA ILE A 45 2.44 4.33 3.98
C ILE A 45 1.26 5.13 4.55
N ASN A 46 1.10 5.08 5.88
CA ASN A 46 0.04 5.76 6.62
C ASN A 46 0.27 7.28 6.64
N SER A 47 -0.77 8.06 6.97
CA SER A 47 -0.73 9.51 7.05
C SER A 47 -1.78 10.04 8.01
N VAL A 48 -1.62 11.30 8.44
CA VAL A 48 -2.66 12.03 9.18
C VAL A 48 -3.78 12.61 8.29
N CYS A 49 -3.65 12.53 6.95
CA CYS A 49 -4.65 13.13 6.06
C CYS A 49 -6.04 12.51 6.26
N GLY A 50 -7.09 13.29 5.98
CA GLY A 50 -8.47 12.78 6.03
C GLY A 50 -8.71 11.58 5.09
N CYS A 51 -8.00 11.54 3.95
CA CYS A 51 -7.97 10.40 3.04
C CYS A 51 -7.47 9.09 3.68
N ALA A 52 -6.52 9.17 4.61
CA ALA A 52 -6.00 8.00 5.30
C ALA A 52 -7.02 7.47 6.31
N ALA A 53 -7.64 8.39 7.06
CA ALA A 53 -8.65 8.06 8.07
C ALA A 53 -9.96 7.54 7.47
N GLY A 54 -10.47 8.18 6.42
CA GLY A 54 -11.76 7.82 5.82
C GLY A 54 -11.68 6.64 4.84
N ASN A 55 -10.54 6.47 4.18
CA ASN A 55 -10.44 5.56 3.04
C ASN A 55 -9.35 4.51 3.21
N ALA A 56 -8.08 4.92 3.37
CA ALA A 56 -6.96 3.98 3.31
C ALA A 56 -6.98 2.95 4.46
N ARG A 57 -7.00 3.38 5.72
CA ARG A 57 -6.98 2.45 6.85
C ARG A 57 -8.22 1.54 6.90
N PRO A 58 -9.45 2.06 6.67
CA PRO A 58 -10.62 1.21 6.55
C PRO A 58 -10.57 0.23 5.36
N ALA A 59 -9.92 0.59 4.25
CA ALA A 59 -9.76 -0.30 3.10
C ALA A 59 -8.89 -1.52 3.44
N VAL A 60 -7.84 -1.35 4.24
CA VAL A 60 -7.01 -2.47 4.71
C VAL A 60 -7.84 -3.46 5.53
N ALA A 61 -8.66 -2.96 6.48
CA ALA A 61 -9.54 -3.81 7.28
C ALA A 61 -10.52 -4.58 6.39
N LYS A 62 -11.21 -3.86 5.49
CA LYS A 62 -12.19 -4.45 4.57
C LYS A 62 -11.57 -5.49 3.63
N ALA A 63 -10.36 -5.23 3.11
CA ALA A 63 -9.68 -6.17 2.24
C ALA A 63 -9.30 -7.45 3.00
N LYS A 64 -8.81 -7.33 4.24
CA LYS A 64 -8.51 -8.50 5.09
C LYS A 64 -9.76 -9.33 5.41
N ASP A 65 -10.93 -8.71 5.55
CA ASP A 65 -12.18 -9.43 5.81
C ASP A 65 -12.80 -10.07 4.55
N ALA A 66 -12.39 -9.63 3.36
CA ALA A 66 -13.09 -9.92 2.10
C ALA A 66 -12.45 -11.02 1.24
N THR A 67 -11.26 -11.50 1.59
CA THR A 67 -10.57 -12.56 0.84
C THR A 67 -9.83 -13.50 1.78
N ASP A 68 -9.64 -14.75 1.36
CA ASP A 68 -8.78 -15.72 2.04
C ASP A 68 -7.32 -15.65 1.52
N HIS A 69 -7.09 -14.93 0.42
CA HIS A 69 -5.76 -14.70 -0.16
C HIS A 69 -5.13 -13.47 0.50
N HIS A 70 -4.16 -13.68 1.38
CA HIS A 70 -3.49 -12.61 2.10
C HIS A 70 -2.01 -12.56 1.74
N PRO A 71 -1.43 -11.35 1.66
CA PRO A 71 0.01 -11.18 1.82
C PRO A 71 0.50 -11.87 3.08
N ASP A 72 1.67 -12.51 3.01
CA ASP A 72 2.31 -13.15 4.15
C ASP A 72 2.59 -12.14 5.27
N ARG A 73 2.91 -10.90 4.89
CA ARG A 73 3.20 -9.80 5.82
C ARG A 73 2.39 -8.54 5.53
N TYR A 74 2.11 -7.81 6.60
CA TYR A 74 1.53 -6.48 6.54
C TYR A 74 2.38 -5.52 7.35
N PHE A 75 2.93 -4.51 6.68
CA PHE A 75 3.78 -3.50 7.29
C PHE A 75 3.20 -2.10 7.13
N THR A 76 3.54 -1.20 8.05
CA THR A 76 3.21 0.22 7.92
C THR A 76 4.33 1.13 8.40
N VAL A 77 4.56 2.20 7.65
CA VAL A 77 5.35 3.37 8.05
C VAL A 77 4.42 4.57 8.13
N PHE A 78 4.72 5.55 9.00
CA PHE A 78 3.85 6.70 9.19
C PHE A 78 4.44 7.99 8.62
N ALA A 79 3.99 8.37 7.42
CA ALA A 79 4.45 9.56 6.74
C ALA A 79 4.20 10.84 7.55
N GLY A 80 5.26 11.63 7.72
CA GLY A 80 5.24 12.86 8.50
C GLY A 80 5.40 12.66 10.00
N GLN A 81 5.38 11.42 10.51
CA GLN A 81 5.70 11.09 11.90
C GLN A 81 7.06 10.40 12.01
N ASP A 82 7.20 9.24 11.36
CA ASP A 82 8.42 8.44 11.34
C ASP A 82 9.17 8.72 10.03
N LEU A 83 9.79 9.91 9.98
CA LEU A 83 10.34 10.48 8.74
C LEU A 83 11.39 9.57 8.10
N GLU A 84 12.40 9.15 8.87
CA GLU A 84 13.50 8.33 8.38
C GLU A 84 13.02 6.94 7.94
N ALA A 85 12.11 6.31 8.69
CA ALA A 85 11.51 5.04 8.29
C ALA A 85 10.69 5.18 6.99
N THR A 86 9.91 6.25 6.86
CA THR A 86 9.12 6.52 5.65
C THR A 86 10.02 6.78 4.44
N GLU A 87 11.12 7.53 4.63
CA GLU A 87 12.12 7.79 3.59
C GLU A 87 12.79 6.49 3.16
N ARG A 88 13.23 5.65 4.11
CA ARG A 88 13.84 4.36 3.81
C ARG A 88 12.89 3.43 3.04
N ALA A 89 11.63 3.33 3.47
CA ALA A 89 10.63 2.53 2.77
C ALA A 89 10.36 3.01 1.33
N ARG A 90 10.52 4.31 1.06
CA ARG A 90 10.40 4.87 -0.30
C ARG A 90 11.58 4.53 -1.21
N GLU A 91 12.75 4.23 -0.66
CA GLU A 91 13.90 3.81 -1.46
C GLU A 91 13.65 2.45 -2.13
N TYR A 92 12.95 1.54 -1.47
CA TYR A 92 12.45 0.27 -2.06
C TYR A 92 11.37 0.48 -3.14
N LEU A 93 10.84 1.70 -3.26
CA LEU A 93 9.88 2.12 -4.28
C LEU A 93 10.52 3.08 -5.30
N ALA A 94 11.84 3.02 -5.46
CA ALA A 94 12.57 3.89 -6.40
C ALA A 94 11.95 3.86 -7.81
N GLY A 95 11.69 5.05 -8.36
CA GLY A 95 11.01 5.23 -9.64
C GLY A 95 9.49 5.43 -9.54
N ILE A 96 8.88 5.17 -8.38
CA ILE A 96 7.46 5.45 -8.14
C ILE A 96 7.32 6.81 -7.43
N PRO A 97 6.47 7.73 -7.93
CA PRO A 97 6.27 9.04 -7.29
C PRO A 97 5.79 8.89 -5.83
N PRO A 98 6.46 9.56 -4.87
CA PRO A 98 6.08 9.44 -3.47
C PRO A 98 4.73 10.14 -3.22
N SER A 99 3.82 9.45 -2.53
CA SER A 99 2.59 10.06 -2.02
C SER A 99 2.20 9.46 -0.66
N SER A 100 1.18 10.03 0.00
CA SER A 100 0.64 9.48 1.24
C SER A 100 -0.83 9.90 1.42
N PRO A 101 -1.74 8.98 1.79
CA PRO A 101 -1.54 7.55 1.98
C PRO A 101 -1.17 6.85 0.68
N PHE A 102 -0.52 5.70 0.78
CA PHE A 102 -0.05 4.93 -0.35
C PHE A 102 0.03 3.45 0.04
N PHE A 103 -0.30 2.56 -0.90
CA PHE A 103 -0.17 1.11 -0.74
C PHE A 103 0.83 0.56 -1.75
N ALA A 104 1.67 -0.38 -1.34
CA ALA A 104 2.44 -1.22 -2.26
C ALA A 104 2.36 -2.67 -1.81
N LEU A 105 1.97 -3.54 -2.74
CA LEU A 105 2.09 -4.99 -2.63
C LEU A 105 3.42 -5.39 -3.27
N PHE A 106 4.22 -6.14 -2.52
CA PHE A 106 5.47 -6.73 -2.98
C PHE A 106 5.30 -8.24 -3.08
N ARG A 107 6.05 -8.84 -4.00
CA ARG A 107 6.30 -10.27 -4.13
C ARG A 107 7.76 -10.44 -4.54
N ASP A 108 8.47 -11.34 -3.88
CA ASP A 108 9.88 -11.65 -4.16
C ASP A 108 10.76 -10.38 -4.15
N GLY A 109 10.58 -9.54 -3.13
CA GLY A 109 11.32 -8.27 -2.95
C GLY A 109 10.99 -7.17 -3.97
N GLN A 110 10.00 -7.40 -4.86
CA GLN A 110 9.68 -6.51 -5.97
C GLN A 110 8.25 -5.95 -5.83
N PRO A 111 8.02 -4.62 -5.98
CA PRO A 111 6.66 -4.08 -5.92
C PRO A 111 5.87 -4.56 -7.14
N VAL A 112 4.75 -5.25 -6.98
CA VAL A 112 3.94 -5.81 -8.08
C VAL A 112 2.67 -5.00 -8.34
N TYR A 113 2.12 -4.36 -7.31
CA TYR A 113 0.93 -3.52 -7.39
C TYR A 113 1.04 -2.36 -6.42
N VAL A 114 0.60 -1.15 -6.80
CA VAL A 114 0.58 -0.02 -5.87
C VAL A 114 -0.67 0.84 -6.07
N VAL A 115 -1.04 1.57 -5.03
CA VAL A 115 -2.12 2.56 -5.07
C VAL A 115 -1.61 3.89 -4.54
N GLU A 116 -1.43 4.85 -5.44
CA GLU A 116 -1.04 6.22 -5.10
C GLU A 116 -2.17 7.00 -4.43
N ARG A 117 -1.83 8.07 -3.71
CA ARG A 117 -2.83 8.98 -3.10
C ARG A 117 -3.90 9.45 -4.09
N LYS A 118 -3.52 9.78 -5.34
CA LYS A 118 -4.47 10.23 -6.38
C LYS A 118 -5.55 9.19 -6.70
N HIS A 119 -5.27 7.91 -6.42
CA HIS A 119 -6.18 6.78 -6.55
C HIS A 119 -6.82 6.37 -5.21
N ILE A 120 -6.61 7.12 -4.13
CA ILE A 120 -7.27 6.93 -2.81
C ILE A 120 -8.18 8.13 -2.50
N GLU A 121 -7.73 9.33 -2.84
CA GLU A 121 -8.45 10.58 -2.63
C GLU A 121 -9.74 10.61 -3.45
N GLY A 122 -10.87 10.93 -2.80
CA GLY A 122 -12.18 10.99 -3.44
C GLY A 122 -12.86 9.62 -3.69
N ARG A 123 -12.19 8.50 -3.45
CA ARG A 123 -12.80 7.16 -3.53
C ARG A 123 -13.30 6.69 -2.16
N ASN A 124 -14.23 5.74 -2.16
CA ASN A 124 -14.69 5.07 -0.94
C ASN A 124 -13.75 3.90 -0.57
N ALA A 125 -13.56 3.66 0.72
CA ALA A 125 -12.85 2.50 1.27
C ALA A 125 -13.25 1.15 0.65
N ASP A 126 -14.55 0.91 0.38
CA ASP A 126 -15.03 -0.34 -0.24
C ASP A 126 -14.46 -0.57 -1.63
N VAL A 127 -14.28 0.51 -2.39
CA VAL A 127 -13.72 0.44 -3.74
C VAL A 127 -12.22 0.16 -3.68
N ILE A 128 -11.50 0.83 -2.78
CA ILE A 128 -10.06 0.61 -2.59
C ILE A 128 -9.80 -0.80 -2.01
N ALA A 129 -10.71 -1.31 -1.17
CA ALA A 129 -10.61 -2.67 -0.65
C ALA A 129 -10.74 -3.71 -1.76
N ARG A 130 -11.63 -3.51 -2.74
CA ARG A 130 -11.74 -4.39 -3.91
C ARG A 130 -10.47 -4.40 -4.74
N ASP A 131 -9.92 -3.22 -5.04
CA ASP A 131 -8.62 -3.11 -5.72
C ASP A 131 -7.52 -3.92 -5.01
N LEU A 132 -7.47 -3.85 -3.67
CA LEU A 132 -6.51 -4.62 -2.87
C LEU A 132 -6.80 -6.13 -2.92
N VAL A 133 -8.06 -6.54 -2.84
CA VAL A 133 -8.47 -7.95 -2.96
C VAL A 133 -8.09 -8.52 -4.32
N GLU A 134 -8.38 -7.81 -5.41
CA GLU A 134 -7.99 -8.20 -6.77
C GLU A 134 -6.47 -8.37 -6.88
N ALA A 135 -5.69 -7.45 -6.29
CA ALA A 135 -4.24 -7.59 -6.24
C ALA A 135 -3.78 -8.77 -5.37
N PHE A 136 -4.44 -9.04 -4.24
CA PHE A 136 -4.08 -10.17 -3.39
C PHE A 136 -4.36 -11.51 -4.06
N GLU A 137 -5.53 -11.66 -4.69
CA GLU A 137 -5.90 -12.84 -5.46
C GLU A 137 -4.95 -13.09 -6.63
N ALA A 138 -4.48 -12.02 -7.29
CA ALA A 138 -3.54 -12.14 -8.40
C ALA A 138 -2.11 -12.48 -7.97
N TYR A 139 -1.64 -11.96 -6.82
CA TYR A 139 -0.21 -11.98 -6.49
C TYR A 139 0.16 -12.80 -5.25
N CYS A 140 -0.77 -13.08 -4.32
CA CYS A 140 -0.49 -13.78 -3.06
C CYS A 140 -0.72 -15.30 -3.13
N GLY A 141 -0.84 -15.87 -4.33
CA GLY A 141 -0.87 -17.31 -4.55
C GLY A 141 0.44 -17.86 -5.11
N ASP A 142 0.58 -19.19 -5.08
CA ASP A 142 1.74 -19.92 -5.63
C ASP A 142 1.80 -19.87 -7.18
N GLU A 143 0.70 -19.49 -7.82
CA GLU A 143 0.59 -19.45 -9.28
C GLU A 143 1.21 -18.17 -9.86
N GLU A 144 1.59 -18.25 -11.13
CA GLU A 144 2.07 -17.10 -11.89
C GLU A 144 0.89 -16.13 -12.07
N PRO A 145 1.07 -14.83 -11.78
CA PRO A 145 -0.01 -13.86 -11.86
C PRO A 145 -0.57 -13.83 -13.29
N PRO A 146 -1.90 -13.70 -13.46
CA PRO A 146 -2.51 -13.75 -14.78
C PRO A 146 -1.99 -12.63 -15.68
N ALA A 147 -1.99 -12.85 -17.00
CA ALA A 147 -1.40 -11.90 -17.95
C ALA A 147 -2.09 -10.52 -17.97
N ASP A 148 -3.32 -10.45 -17.47
CA ASP A 148 -4.13 -9.25 -17.27
C ASP A 148 -4.11 -8.74 -15.82
N ALA A 149 -3.25 -9.29 -14.95
CA ALA A 149 -3.08 -8.83 -13.58
C ALA A 149 -2.72 -7.33 -13.53
N PRO A 150 -3.23 -6.58 -12.54
CA PRO A 150 -2.98 -5.16 -12.43
C PRO A 150 -1.48 -4.91 -12.17
N SER A 151 -0.78 -4.46 -13.20
CA SER A 151 0.68 -4.30 -13.18
C SER A 151 1.15 -3.03 -12.46
N ARG A 152 2.42 -3.05 -12.02
CA ARG A 152 3.25 -1.89 -11.60
C ARG A 152 2.83 -0.58 -12.29
N PRO A 153 2.81 0.57 -11.58
CA PRO A 153 2.81 1.85 -12.28
C PRO A 153 4.06 1.91 -13.14
N ASP A 154 3.88 2.20 -14.40
CA ASP A 154 4.97 2.53 -15.30
C ASP A 154 5.68 3.79 -14.74
N PRO A 155 6.96 3.71 -14.34
CA PRO A 155 7.70 4.87 -13.82
C PRO A 155 7.87 5.98 -14.87
N SER A 156 7.51 5.71 -16.13
CA SER A 156 7.44 6.70 -17.22
C SER A 156 6.05 7.33 -17.42
N SER A 157 5.01 6.88 -16.71
CA SER A 157 3.65 7.45 -16.77
C SER A 157 3.55 8.76 -15.97
N SER A 158 4.26 9.77 -16.47
CA SER A 158 3.91 11.18 -16.27
C SER A 158 3.02 11.60 -17.43
N GLY A 159 1.76 11.17 -17.47
CA GLY A 159 0.83 11.67 -18.49
C GLY A 159 -0.48 10.91 -18.58
N ASP A 160 -1.59 11.65 -18.53
CA ASP A 160 -2.94 11.36 -19.03
C ASP A 160 -3.11 10.00 -19.73
N GLY A 161 -3.27 8.94 -18.92
CA GLY A 161 -3.58 7.59 -19.39
C GLY A 161 -4.90 7.14 -18.80
N LEU A 162 -6.01 7.51 -19.44
CA LEU A 162 -7.28 6.81 -19.22
C LEU A 162 -7.08 5.31 -19.55
N PRO A 163 -7.66 4.38 -18.77
CA PRO A 163 -7.57 2.96 -19.07
C PRO A 163 -8.12 2.66 -20.46
N SER A 164 -7.52 1.66 -21.13
CA SER A 164 -7.86 1.19 -22.49
C SER A 164 -9.31 0.69 -22.65
N THR A 165 -10.15 0.78 -21.61
CA THR A 165 -11.56 0.40 -21.62
C THR A 165 -12.50 1.55 -22.05
N PHE A 166 -11.98 2.75 -22.34
CA PHE A 166 -12.76 3.91 -22.79
C PHE A 166 -12.52 4.35 -24.25
N GLN A 167 -11.82 3.54 -25.06
CA GLN A 167 -11.75 3.73 -26.50
C GLN A 167 -12.50 2.59 -27.19
N SER A 168 -13.81 2.79 -27.42
CA SER A 168 -14.62 2.23 -28.51
C SER A 168 -16.07 2.04 -28.07
N ILE A 169 -16.89 3.10 -28.15
CA ILE A 169 -18.29 2.97 -28.59
C ILE A 169 -18.55 4.19 -29.48
N THR A 170 -18.81 3.93 -30.77
CA THR A 170 -19.45 4.90 -31.68
C THR A 170 -20.94 4.93 -31.39
#